data_AF-A0A943K1T6-F1
#
_entry.id   AF-A0A943K1T6-F1
#
_cell.length_a   1.000
_cell.length_b   1.000
_cell.length_c   1.000
_cell.angle_alpha   90.00
_cell.angle_beta   90.00
_cell.angle_gamma   90.00
#
_symmetry.space_group_name_H-M   'P 1'
#
loop_
_entity.id
_entity.type
_entity.pdbx_description
1 polymer ?
#
loop_
_entity_poly.entity_id
_entity_poly.type
_entity_poly.pdbx_seq_one_letter_code
_entity_poly.pdbx_strand_id
1 'polypeptide(L)'
;MRLKFLLAALLLGMLGASAFDMPDMTMPSFKKDAREREAEYVHKVEKQEVKEAHERRKMNRTPSGFMTVEEYEMLSAPKDKTQAEIEIPKLETPSDMKYIPQPTYKIVRYNNPPGSPELSIKRKFYAMRQQNAQGIASPDFQILVYPSVYYYPSSAAVACDLFVIPLEQRETNLNKILKANVMHRWTDPILSTDKSIRDAYSFRTLTPVDFSADGTKLLVKEKVGYSDREGIWQTNAIVYDFNTKTSYNLVELRDAVAYYWKEYKNVNLDEKRWDLYPLGFDINEPDRVISYAYAYTGDTPVFLGSWSIDSHGEQARLISFTNKDVQVSMNGFKIVQDGIVPPDQLKNEEKAVKKYEKSEAKRKKAEDRAEVKQMNAEYKQKIKEMDAEFKKQQKDFKLQDKLQGTTTQNDTVEKYEELKAIQEQKAAAKEAKKQAAEARKQQKELAKEVRRQEKLKQKQQKELLKQQKKQAG
;
A
#
# COMPACT_ATOMS: atom_id res chain seq x y z
N MET A 1 52.13 -2.02 -19.80
CA MET A 1 52.32 -0.56 -19.85
C MET A 1 51.27 0.13 -18.99
N ARG A 2 51.74 1.02 -18.10
CA ARG A 2 50.98 2.05 -17.36
C ARG A 2 49.95 1.57 -16.32
N LEU A 3 50.49 0.81 -15.37
CA LEU A 3 50.17 0.88 -13.95
C LEU A 3 50.72 2.22 -13.39
N LYS A 4 50.03 3.34 -13.63
CA LYS A 4 50.37 4.66 -13.06
C LYS A 4 49.12 5.54 -12.93
N PHE A 5 48.12 5.15 -12.15
CA PHE A 5 47.07 6.10 -11.71
C PHE A 5 46.38 5.74 -10.38
N LEU A 6 46.86 4.74 -9.64
CA LEU A 6 46.20 4.24 -8.42
C LEU A 6 47.03 4.38 -7.14
N LEU A 7 48.12 5.17 -7.15
CA LEU A 7 49.00 5.35 -5.99
C LEU A 7 49.25 6.80 -5.57
N ALA A 8 48.35 7.72 -5.93
CA ALA A 8 48.43 9.14 -5.52
C ALA A 8 47.27 9.60 -4.60
N ALA A 9 46.33 8.73 -4.26
CA ALA A 9 45.18 9.08 -3.41
C ALA A 9 45.20 8.44 -2.01
N LEU A 10 46.27 7.72 -1.66
CA LEU A 10 46.38 6.98 -0.40
C LEU A 10 47.61 7.39 0.46
N LEU A 11 48.29 8.49 0.10
CA LEU A 11 49.43 9.07 0.82
C LEU A 11 49.35 10.61 0.93
N LEU A 12 48.12 11.14 1.05
CA LEU A 12 47.86 12.51 1.54
C LEU A 12 46.83 12.53 2.68
N GLY A 13 46.54 11.36 3.25
CA GLY A 13 45.89 11.21 4.55
C GLY A 13 46.97 11.02 5.61
N MET A 14 46.88 11.77 6.70
CA MET A 14 47.88 12.01 7.75
C MET A 14 48.84 13.16 7.42
N LEU A 15 48.92 14.12 8.35
CA LEU A 15 49.56 15.45 8.27
C LEU A 15 48.67 16.60 7.73
N GLY A 16 47.38 16.55 8.04
CA GLY A 16 46.68 17.80 8.40
C GLY A 16 46.97 18.03 9.87
N ALA A 17 47.90 18.94 10.17
CA ALA A 17 48.26 19.33 11.53
C ALA A 17 46.98 19.60 12.33
N SER A 18 46.71 18.77 13.32
CA SER A 18 45.90 19.18 14.47
C SER A 18 46.66 20.30 15.15
N ALA A 19 46.48 21.52 14.68
CA ALA A 19 46.60 22.66 15.55
C ALA A 19 45.49 22.48 16.58
N PHE A 20 45.81 21.79 17.67
CA PHE A 20 45.28 22.19 18.95
C PHE A 20 45.50 23.71 18.99
N ASP A 21 44.43 24.48 18.84
CA ASP A 21 44.43 25.86 19.33
C ASP A 21 44.69 25.72 20.83
N MET A 22 45.97 25.67 21.20
CA MET A 22 46.36 25.95 22.55
C MET A 22 45.79 27.33 22.85
N PRO A 23 45.19 27.55 24.04
CA PRO A 23 44.79 28.89 24.43
C PRO A 23 46.01 29.79 24.24
N ASP A 24 45.87 30.81 23.40
CA ASP A 24 46.90 31.79 23.12
C ASP A 24 47.36 32.41 24.45
N MET A 25 48.42 31.84 25.03
CA MET A 25 49.06 32.34 26.24
C MET A 25 50.00 33.49 25.86
N THR A 26 49.49 34.47 25.12
CA THR A 26 50.12 35.79 25.12
C THR A 26 49.96 36.37 26.52
N MET A 27 51.08 36.49 27.23
CA MET A 27 51.20 37.18 28.53
C MET A 27 50.39 38.49 28.51
N PRO A 28 49.56 38.78 29.53
CA PRO A 28 48.75 39.98 29.54
C PRO A 28 49.67 41.19 29.55
N SER A 29 49.53 42.04 28.54
CA SER A 29 50.11 43.39 28.58
C SER A 29 49.67 44.06 29.88
N PHE A 30 50.62 44.31 30.78
CA PHE A 30 50.39 45.02 32.05
C PHE A 30 50.10 46.48 31.76
N LYS A 31 48.85 46.77 31.37
CA LYS A 31 48.14 48.06 31.45
C LYS A 31 46.73 47.90 30.83
N LYS A 32 45.86 47.15 31.51
CA LYS A 32 44.40 47.21 31.34
C LYS A 32 43.72 46.86 32.66
N ASP A 33 42.68 47.62 32.95
CA ASP A 33 41.87 47.57 34.16
C ASP A 33 41.25 46.16 34.37
N ALA A 34 41.03 45.72 35.61
CA ALA A 34 40.59 44.34 35.91
C ALA A 34 39.25 43.98 35.25
N ARG A 35 38.33 44.96 35.17
CA ARG A 35 37.00 44.83 34.59
C ARG A 35 37.02 44.63 33.07
N GLU A 36 37.97 45.23 32.35
CA GLU A 36 38.12 45.02 30.90
C GLU A 36 38.56 43.58 30.58
N ARG A 37 39.39 42.98 31.44
CA ARG A 37 39.84 41.58 31.28
C ARG A 37 38.72 40.59 31.56
N GLU A 38 37.90 40.84 32.57
CA GLU A 38 36.72 40.02 32.86
C GLU A 38 35.71 40.07 31.70
N ALA A 39 35.42 41.25 31.16
CA ALA A 39 34.54 41.39 29.99
C ALA A 39 35.12 40.70 28.73
N GLU A 40 36.43 40.83 28.47
CA GLU A 40 37.13 40.12 27.38
C GLU A 40 37.06 38.60 27.54
N TYR A 41 37.16 38.10 28.78
CA TYR A 41 37.06 36.67 29.09
C TYR A 41 35.63 36.15 28.91
N VAL A 42 34.62 36.82 29.47
CA VAL A 42 33.20 36.44 29.35
C VAL A 42 32.78 36.39 27.87
N HIS A 43 33.17 37.38 27.06
CA HIS A 43 32.86 37.39 25.62
C HIS A 43 33.47 36.20 24.85
N LYS A 44 34.69 35.79 25.22
CA LYS A 44 35.34 34.61 24.63
C LYS A 44 34.61 33.32 25.00
N VAL A 45 34.18 33.20 26.26
CA VAL A 45 33.39 32.05 26.74
C VAL A 45 32.05 31.98 26.02
N GLU A 46 31.30 33.07 25.94
CA GLU A 46 30.00 33.11 25.24
C GLU A 46 30.11 32.78 23.75
N LYS A 47 31.17 33.24 23.08
CA LYS A 47 31.47 32.85 21.69
C LYS A 47 31.74 31.36 21.55
N GLN A 48 32.45 30.78 22.51
CA GLN A 48 32.80 29.37 22.51
C GLN A 48 31.54 28.52 22.75
N GLU A 49 30.66 28.92 23.67
CA GLU A 49 29.36 28.28 23.90
C GLU A 49 28.46 28.32 22.65
N VAL A 50 28.38 29.47 21.96
CA VAL A 50 27.61 29.60 20.72
C VAL A 50 28.20 28.75 19.58
N LYS A 51 29.53 28.61 19.52
CA LYS A 51 30.21 27.73 18.57
C LYS A 51 29.90 26.27 18.86
N GLU A 52 30.01 25.85 20.12
CA GLU A 52 29.69 24.49 20.56
C GLU A 52 28.22 24.14 20.35
N ALA A 53 27.29 25.06 20.63
CA ALA A 53 25.86 24.86 20.38
C ALA A 53 25.55 24.66 18.88
N HIS A 54 26.22 25.42 17.99
CA HIS A 54 26.10 25.25 16.54
C HIS A 54 26.69 23.92 16.06
N GLU A 55 27.84 23.52 16.60
CA GLU A 55 28.47 22.23 16.29
C GLU A 55 27.61 21.05 16.77
N ARG A 56 27.05 21.12 17.99
CA ARG A 56 26.09 20.12 18.51
C ARG A 56 24.85 20.03 17.62
N ARG A 57 24.25 21.17 17.23
CA ARG A 57 23.09 21.19 16.32
C ARG A 57 23.40 20.56 14.96
N LYS A 58 24.62 20.73 14.45
CA LYS A 58 25.08 20.11 13.21
C LYS A 58 25.32 18.60 13.36
N MET A 59 25.87 18.15 14.49
CA MET A 59 26.12 16.74 14.77
C MET A 59 24.83 15.95 14.99
N ASN A 60 23.85 16.52 15.70
CA ASN A 60 22.56 15.88 15.96
C ASN A 60 21.74 15.62 14.68
N ARG A 61 22.07 16.27 13.57
CA ARG A 61 21.38 16.12 12.28
C ARG A 61 21.79 14.85 11.53
N THR A 62 23.02 14.42 11.68
CA THR A 62 23.51 13.14 11.18
C THR A 62 24.04 12.38 12.39
N PRO A 63 23.15 11.76 13.19
CA PRO A 63 23.57 11.07 14.40
C PRO A 63 24.68 10.09 14.04
N SER A 64 25.87 10.33 14.59
CA SER A 64 26.93 9.35 14.52
C SER A 64 26.46 8.11 15.27
N GLY A 65 26.79 6.91 14.79
CA GLY A 65 26.48 5.66 15.50
C GLY A 65 27.17 5.53 16.88
N PHE A 66 27.91 6.54 17.32
CA PHE A 66 28.45 6.68 18.66
C PHE A 66 27.49 7.58 19.44
N MET A 67 26.87 6.98 20.46
CA MET A 67 25.91 7.61 21.35
C MET A 67 26.43 7.48 22.78
N THR A 68 26.27 8.52 23.60
CA THR A 68 26.66 8.45 25.02
C THR A 68 25.68 7.59 25.81
N VAL A 69 26.09 7.09 26.99
CA VAL A 69 25.23 6.25 27.85
C VAL A 69 23.95 6.98 28.24
N GLU A 70 24.05 8.28 28.55
CA GLU A 70 22.91 9.14 28.90
C GLU A 70 21.92 9.31 27.73
N GLU A 71 22.43 9.49 26.50
CA GLU A 71 21.60 9.57 25.29
C GLU A 71 20.90 8.22 25.00
N TYR A 72 21.58 7.09 25.24
CA TYR A 72 20.98 5.76 25.14
C TYR A 72 19.84 5.59 26.13
N GLU A 73 20.04 5.98 27.39
CA GLU A 73 19.03 5.88 28.46
C GLU A 73 17.80 6.76 28.16
N MET A 74 17.99 7.97 27.63
CA MET A 74 16.88 8.82 27.21
C MET A 74 16.11 8.26 26.00
N LEU A 75 16.80 7.65 25.03
CA LEU A 75 16.15 7.06 23.85
C LEU A 75 15.50 5.71 24.14
N SER A 76 16.04 4.95 25.10
CA SER A 76 15.51 3.66 25.56
C SER A 76 14.46 3.79 26.67
N ALA A 77 14.25 5.00 27.20
CA ALA A 77 13.15 5.29 28.11
C ALA A 77 11.82 4.81 27.49
N PRO A 78 10.99 4.05 28.23
CA PRO A 78 9.79 3.45 27.69
C PRO A 78 8.82 4.53 27.24
N LYS A 79 8.73 4.74 25.91
CA LYS A 79 7.74 5.62 25.30
C LYS A 79 6.38 4.93 25.34
N ASP A 80 5.36 5.69 25.69
CA ASP A 80 3.98 5.21 25.73
C ASP A 80 3.52 4.83 24.32
N LYS A 81 3.26 3.53 24.09
CA LYS A 81 2.96 2.96 22.76
C LYS A 81 1.64 3.49 22.16
N THR A 82 0.85 4.20 22.96
CA THR A 82 -0.45 4.77 22.60
C THR A 82 -0.34 6.14 21.91
N GLN A 83 0.79 6.85 22.05
CA GLN A 83 1.02 8.17 21.45
C GLN A 83 1.97 8.15 20.24
N ALA A 84 2.64 7.02 19.97
CA ALA A 84 3.52 6.89 18.82
C ALA A 84 2.72 6.39 17.60
N GLU A 85 2.40 7.28 16.66
CA GLU A 85 2.05 6.88 15.30
C GLU A 85 3.28 6.20 14.68
N ILE A 86 3.31 4.86 14.75
CA ILE A 86 4.28 4.07 14.01
C ILE A 86 3.84 4.15 12.56
N GLU A 87 4.45 5.04 11.78
CA GLU A 87 4.35 5.00 10.32
C GLU A 87 4.89 3.64 9.86
N ILE A 88 3.97 2.73 9.51
CA ILE A 88 4.32 1.46 8.90
C ILE A 88 5.16 1.80 7.66
N PRO A 89 6.43 1.38 7.59
CA PRO A 89 7.26 1.66 6.44
C PRO A 89 6.55 1.08 5.23
N LYS A 90 6.13 1.94 4.29
CA LYS A 90 5.73 1.47 2.98
C LYS A 90 6.96 0.76 2.43
N LEU A 91 6.86 -0.56 2.24
CA LEU A 91 7.86 -1.33 1.52
C LEU A 91 7.96 -0.73 0.11
N GLU A 92 8.88 0.20 -0.09
CA GLU A 92 9.23 0.71 -1.41
C GLU A 92 9.83 -0.48 -2.17
N THR A 93 9.09 -1.00 -3.16
CA THR A 93 9.60 -2.07 -4.01
C THR A 93 10.87 -1.57 -4.69
N PRO A 94 12.04 -2.19 -4.43
CA PRO A 94 13.32 -1.68 -4.92
C PRO A 94 13.34 -1.69 -6.44
N SER A 95 13.90 -0.65 -7.04
CA SER A 95 13.90 -0.46 -8.51
C SER A 95 14.76 -1.44 -9.33
N ASP A 96 15.32 -2.46 -8.68
CA ASP A 96 16.19 -3.49 -9.25
C ASP A 96 15.53 -4.87 -9.32
N MET A 97 14.19 -4.92 -9.31
CA MET A 97 13.46 -6.18 -9.45
C MET A 97 13.60 -6.78 -10.86
N LYS A 98 14.15 -7.98 -10.95
CA LYS A 98 14.04 -8.85 -12.12
C LYS A 98 12.56 -9.11 -12.40
N TYR A 99 12.11 -8.92 -13.66
CA TYR A 99 10.73 -9.19 -14.08
C TYR A 99 10.28 -10.59 -13.63
N ILE A 100 9.26 -10.61 -12.77
CA ILE A 100 8.54 -11.82 -12.40
C ILE A 100 7.20 -11.75 -13.14
N PRO A 101 6.85 -12.74 -13.99
CA PRO A 101 5.60 -12.72 -14.73
C PRO A 101 4.41 -12.71 -13.76
N GLN A 102 3.67 -11.60 -13.73
CA GLN A 102 2.46 -11.47 -12.93
C GLN A 102 1.27 -11.94 -13.76
N PRO A 103 0.48 -12.92 -13.28
CA PRO A 103 -0.70 -13.38 -13.99
C PRO A 103 -1.77 -12.28 -14.01
N THR A 104 -2.39 -12.06 -15.17
CA THR A 104 -3.59 -11.23 -15.29
C THR A 104 -4.84 -12.08 -15.20
N TYR A 105 -5.90 -11.51 -14.64
CA TYR A 105 -7.14 -12.22 -14.34
C TYR A 105 -8.34 -11.47 -14.93
N LYS A 106 -9.31 -12.22 -15.45
CA LYS A 106 -10.60 -11.69 -15.90
C LYS A 106 -11.76 -12.41 -15.24
N ILE A 107 -12.87 -11.70 -15.11
CA ILE A 107 -14.13 -12.27 -14.64
C ILE A 107 -14.86 -12.89 -15.84
N VAL A 108 -15.29 -14.15 -15.71
CA VAL A 108 -16.12 -14.84 -16.70
C VAL A 108 -17.34 -15.44 -16.02
N ARG A 109 -18.39 -15.73 -16.80
CA ARG A 109 -19.55 -16.47 -16.31
C ARG A 109 -19.14 -17.87 -15.84
N TYR A 110 -19.62 -18.27 -14.68
CA TYR A 110 -19.23 -19.53 -14.05
C TYR A 110 -19.78 -20.73 -14.83
N ASN A 111 -21.09 -20.70 -15.10
CA ASN A 111 -21.90 -21.74 -15.71
C ASN A 111 -22.03 -21.57 -17.25
N ASN A 112 -20.90 -21.46 -17.95
CA ASN A 112 -20.88 -21.29 -19.40
C ASN A 112 -19.93 -22.33 -20.06
N PRO A 113 -20.45 -23.32 -20.80
CA PRO A 113 -21.88 -23.55 -21.10
C PRO A 113 -22.68 -24.05 -19.88
N PRO A 114 -24.03 -23.98 -19.89
CA PRO A 114 -24.87 -24.42 -18.77
C PRO A 114 -24.64 -25.89 -18.36
N GLY A 115 -24.60 -26.15 -17.05
CA GLY A 115 -24.34 -27.47 -16.46
C GLY A 115 -22.86 -27.89 -16.42
N SER A 116 -21.98 -27.19 -17.17
CA SER A 116 -20.54 -27.51 -17.27
C SER A 116 -19.71 -27.49 -15.99
N PRO A 117 -20.06 -26.74 -14.91
CA PRO A 117 -19.23 -26.72 -13.71
C PRO A 117 -19.07 -28.11 -13.10
N GLU A 118 -17.84 -28.58 -12.94
CA GLU A 118 -17.53 -29.88 -12.36
C GLU A 118 -16.36 -29.76 -11.39
N LEU A 119 -16.45 -30.49 -10.27
CA LEU A 119 -15.40 -30.50 -9.28
C LEU A 119 -14.28 -31.47 -9.72
N SER A 120 -13.09 -30.92 -9.96
CA SER A 120 -11.89 -31.73 -10.22
C SER A 120 -11.09 -31.97 -8.93
N ILE A 121 -10.93 -33.24 -8.58
CA ILE A 121 -10.04 -33.69 -7.50
C ILE A 121 -8.62 -33.87 -8.07
N LYS A 122 -7.63 -33.21 -7.45
CA LYS A 122 -6.22 -33.28 -7.90
C LYS A 122 -5.55 -34.55 -7.41
N ARG A 123 -4.53 -35.05 -8.12
CA ARG A 123 -3.76 -36.26 -7.71
C ARG A 123 -3.20 -36.19 -6.28
N LYS A 124 -2.80 -35.00 -5.81
CA LYS A 124 -2.24 -34.78 -4.47
C LYS A 124 -3.30 -34.79 -3.35
N PHE A 125 -4.59 -34.81 -3.70
CA PHE A 125 -5.69 -34.73 -2.74
C PHE A 125 -5.62 -35.83 -1.67
N TYR A 126 -5.39 -37.09 -2.06
CA TYR A 126 -5.33 -38.20 -1.12
C TYR A 126 -4.18 -38.09 -0.11
N ALA A 127 -3.09 -37.40 -0.47
CA ALA A 127 -1.98 -37.12 0.43
C ALA A 127 -2.27 -35.92 1.35
N MET A 128 -2.84 -34.83 0.80
CA MET A 128 -3.15 -33.61 1.55
C MET A 128 -4.42 -33.73 2.41
N ARG A 129 -5.28 -34.72 2.13
CA ARG A 129 -6.56 -35.01 2.76
C ARG A 129 -7.63 -33.92 2.68
N GLN A 130 -7.29 -32.75 2.15
CA GLN A 130 -8.19 -31.63 1.94
C GLN A 130 -7.85 -30.90 0.65
N GLN A 131 -8.88 -30.43 -0.06
CA GLN A 131 -8.75 -29.56 -1.22
C GLN A 131 -9.90 -28.56 -1.26
N ASN A 132 -9.59 -27.26 -1.38
CA ASN A 132 -10.59 -26.24 -1.72
C ASN A 132 -10.67 -26.14 -3.26
N ALA A 133 -11.87 -26.21 -3.80
CA ALA A 133 -12.09 -25.99 -5.24
C ALA A 133 -12.39 -24.51 -5.53
N GLN A 134 -12.42 -24.16 -6.82
CA GLN A 134 -12.79 -22.82 -7.24
C GLN A 134 -14.26 -22.55 -6.93
N GLY A 135 -14.53 -21.44 -6.25
CA GLY A 135 -15.89 -21.01 -5.92
C GLY A 135 -16.57 -20.22 -7.03
N ILE A 136 -17.84 -19.92 -6.78
CA ILE A 136 -18.71 -19.07 -7.58
C ILE A 136 -19.02 -17.80 -6.80
N ALA A 137 -18.89 -16.63 -7.45
CA ALA A 137 -19.31 -15.35 -6.88
C ALA A 137 -20.77 -15.06 -7.24
N SER A 138 -21.50 -14.46 -6.31
CA SER A 138 -22.89 -14.04 -6.51
C SER A 138 -23.01 -12.95 -7.58
N PRO A 139 -24.20 -12.77 -8.19
CA PRO A 139 -24.40 -11.80 -9.27
C PRO A 139 -24.10 -10.35 -8.86
N ASP A 140 -24.30 -10.03 -7.58
CA ASP A 140 -24.04 -8.74 -6.94
C ASP A 140 -22.65 -8.61 -6.31
N PHE A 141 -21.82 -9.66 -6.38
CA PHE A 141 -20.47 -9.73 -5.79
C PHE A 141 -20.43 -9.45 -4.28
N GLN A 142 -21.48 -9.82 -3.55
CA GLN A 142 -21.50 -9.74 -2.08
C GLN A 142 -20.96 -11.01 -1.41
N ILE A 143 -21.16 -12.17 -2.01
CA ILE A 143 -20.73 -13.44 -1.44
C ILE A 143 -20.00 -14.30 -2.48
N LEU A 144 -19.09 -15.13 -2.00
CA LEU A 144 -18.43 -16.18 -2.77
C LEU A 144 -18.66 -17.52 -2.10
N VAL A 145 -19.21 -18.46 -2.85
CA VAL A 145 -19.50 -19.81 -2.38
C VAL A 145 -18.47 -20.76 -2.93
N TYR A 146 -17.81 -21.56 -2.09
CA TYR A 146 -16.80 -22.50 -2.55
C TYR A 146 -16.89 -23.84 -1.82
N PRO A 147 -16.63 -24.96 -2.53
CA PRO A 147 -16.61 -26.28 -1.92
C PRO A 147 -15.23 -26.61 -1.33
N SER A 148 -15.23 -27.19 -0.14
CA SER A 148 -14.08 -27.78 0.53
C SER A 148 -14.27 -29.28 0.61
N VAL A 149 -13.38 -30.03 -0.05
CA VAL A 149 -13.43 -31.49 -0.15
C VAL A 149 -12.46 -32.09 0.85
N TYR A 150 -12.89 -33.15 1.52
CA TYR A 150 -12.12 -33.88 2.53
C TYR A 150 -12.02 -35.35 2.20
N TYR A 151 -10.86 -35.93 2.46
CA TYR A 151 -10.62 -37.38 2.34
C TYR A 151 -10.46 -37.98 3.74
N TYR A 152 -11.22 -39.03 4.01
CA TYR A 152 -11.19 -39.78 5.26
C TYR A 152 -10.48 -41.12 5.04
N PRO A 153 -9.22 -41.28 5.48
CA PRO A 153 -8.44 -42.49 5.21
C PRO A 153 -9.01 -43.76 5.85
N SER A 154 -9.75 -43.63 6.96
CA SER A 154 -10.33 -44.76 7.70
C SER A 154 -11.38 -45.52 6.90
N SER A 155 -12.20 -44.81 6.12
CA SER A 155 -13.22 -45.39 5.24
C SER A 155 -12.86 -45.29 3.77
N ALA A 156 -11.70 -44.72 3.43
CA ALA A 156 -11.35 -44.30 2.07
C ALA A 156 -12.46 -43.46 1.40
N ALA A 157 -13.20 -42.68 2.21
CA ALA A 157 -14.36 -41.92 1.75
C ALA A 157 -14.01 -40.46 1.45
N VAL A 158 -14.75 -39.85 0.53
CA VAL A 158 -14.67 -38.43 0.20
C VAL A 158 -15.97 -37.74 0.61
N ALA A 159 -15.85 -36.68 1.39
CA ALA A 159 -16.98 -35.82 1.76
C ALA A 159 -16.69 -34.37 1.35
N CYS A 160 -17.73 -33.56 1.27
CA CYS A 160 -17.63 -32.17 0.86
C CYS A 160 -18.51 -31.26 1.72
N ASP A 161 -17.96 -30.11 2.08
CA ASP A 161 -18.70 -29.03 2.70
C ASP A 161 -18.71 -27.82 1.76
N LEU A 162 -19.80 -27.05 1.77
CA LEU A 162 -19.95 -25.84 0.99
C LEU A 162 -19.91 -24.63 1.93
N PHE A 163 -18.97 -23.72 1.72
CA PHE A 163 -18.76 -22.55 2.56
C PHE A 163 -19.03 -21.25 1.82
N VAL A 164 -19.35 -20.21 2.57
CA VAL A 164 -19.59 -18.85 2.08
C VAL A 164 -18.51 -17.92 2.61
N ILE A 165 -17.93 -17.10 1.74
CA ILE A 165 -17.03 -16.00 2.06
C ILE A 165 -17.76 -14.69 1.73
N PRO A 166 -18.03 -13.82 2.73
CA PRO A 166 -18.49 -12.47 2.45
C PRO A 166 -17.38 -11.67 1.77
N LEU A 167 -17.73 -10.95 0.70
CA LEU A 167 -16.80 -10.16 -0.09
C LEU A 167 -16.80 -8.69 0.37
N GLU A 168 -15.62 -8.08 0.36
CA GLU A 168 -15.44 -6.68 0.77
C GLU A 168 -16.16 -5.72 -0.19
N GLN A 169 -16.92 -4.75 0.32
CA GLN A 169 -17.78 -3.91 -0.53
C GLN A 169 -17.02 -2.79 -1.24
N ARG A 170 -15.92 -2.32 -0.66
CA ARG A 170 -15.22 -1.09 -1.08
C ARG A 170 -14.25 -1.25 -2.26
N GLU A 171 -14.11 -2.46 -2.80
CA GLU A 171 -13.14 -2.74 -3.87
C GLU A 171 -13.79 -2.98 -5.24
N THR A 172 -12.97 -3.08 -6.29
CA THR A 172 -13.45 -3.51 -7.62
C THR A 172 -13.85 -4.99 -7.59
N ASN A 173 -14.86 -5.38 -8.36
CA ASN A 173 -15.40 -6.75 -8.37
C ASN A 173 -14.33 -7.83 -8.58
N LEU A 174 -13.28 -7.55 -9.37
CA LEU A 174 -12.17 -8.46 -9.57
C LEU A 174 -11.33 -8.62 -8.29
N ASN A 175 -10.99 -7.51 -7.65
CA ASN A 175 -10.19 -7.52 -6.42
C ASN A 175 -10.95 -8.14 -5.25
N LYS A 176 -12.29 -7.94 -5.18
CA LYS A 176 -13.15 -8.59 -4.20
C LYS A 176 -12.95 -10.11 -4.21
N ILE A 177 -12.98 -10.73 -5.40
CA ILE A 177 -12.82 -12.18 -5.54
C ILE A 177 -11.35 -12.59 -5.35
N LEU A 178 -10.37 -11.81 -5.82
CA LEU A 178 -8.94 -12.14 -5.66
C LEU A 178 -8.46 -12.11 -4.21
N LYS A 179 -9.00 -11.18 -3.41
CA LYS A 179 -8.66 -11.05 -1.98
C LYS A 179 -9.51 -11.93 -1.08
N ALA A 180 -10.51 -12.62 -1.63
CA ALA A 180 -11.36 -13.53 -0.87
C ALA A 180 -10.49 -14.58 -0.17
N ASN A 181 -10.56 -14.61 1.15
CA ASN A 181 -9.75 -15.49 1.97
C ASN A 181 -10.65 -16.43 2.77
N VAL A 182 -10.28 -17.71 2.77
CA VAL A 182 -10.92 -18.78 3.53
C VAL A 182 -10.99 -18.46 5.04
N MET A 183 -10.07 -17.65 5.57
CA MET A 183 -10.10 -17.22 6.97
C MET A 183 -11.31 -16.34 7.32
N HIS A 184 -11.92 -15.67 6.34
CA HIS A 184 -13.09 -14.79 6.53
C HIS A 184 -14.41 -15.50 6.23
N ARG A 185 -14.40 -16.81 5.98
CA ARG A 185 -15.62 -17.58 5.71
C ARG A 185 -16.55 -17.61 6.93
N TRP A 186 -17.83 -17.85 6.68
CA TRP A 186 -18.75 -18.24 7.74
C TRP A 186 -18.28 -19.55 8.40
N THR A 187 -18.39 -19.61 9.73
CA THR A 187 -17.91 -20.74 10.53
C THR A 187 -18.56 -22.05 10.13
N ASP A 188 -19.87 -22.00 9.94
CA ASP A 188 -20.68 -23.16 9.61
C ASP A 188 -20.87 -23.27 8.09
N PRO A 189 -20.72 -24.48 7.52
CA PRO A 189 -21.01 -24.71 6.11
C PRO A 189 -22.52 -24.58 5.85
N ILE A 190 -22.87 -24.04 4.68
CA ILE A 190 -24.27 -23.92 4.26
C ILE A 190 -24.86 -25.27 3.83
N LEU A 191 -24.02 -26.16 3.33
CA LEU A 191 -24.36 -27.54 2.96
C LEU A 191 -23.19 -28.45 3.32
N SER A 192 -23.50 -29.66 3.76
CA SER A 192 -22.51 -30.71 4.03
C SER A 192 -23.04 -32.03 3.54
N THR A 193 -22.20 -32.81 2.88
CA THR A 193 -22.52 -34.20 2.56
C THR A 193 -22.44 -35.05 3.81
N ASP A 194 -23.08 -36.21 3.83
CA ASP A 194 -22.93 -37.16 4.93
C ASP A 194 -21.47 -37.66 5.05
N LYS A 195 -20.96 -37.63 6.29
CA LYS A 195 -19.58 -37.95 6.70
C LYS A 195 -19.48 -39.30 7.42
N SER A 196 -20.55 -40.09 7.38
CA SER A 196 -20.60 -41.42 7.97
C SER A 196 -19.47 -42.32 7.46
N ILE A 197 -18.83 -43.04 8.39
CA ILE A 197 -17.74 -43.99 8.11
C ILE A 197 -18.30 -45.34 7.63
N ARG A 198 -19.63 -45.53 7.65
CA ARG A 198 -20.28 -46.81 7.31
C ARG A 198 -20.11 -47.18 5.84
N ASP A 199 -20.05 -46.18 4.96
CA ASP A 199 -19.97 -46.38 3.51
C ASP A 199 -18.52 -46.29 3.05
N ALA A 200 -17.80 -47.42 3.14
CA ALA A 200 -16.42 -47.51 2.66
C ALA A 200 -16.34 -47.19 1.15
N TYR A 201 -15.25 -46.54 0.74
CA TYR A 201 -14.96 -46.15 -0.65
C TYR A 201 -15.98 -45.21 -1.30
N SER A 202 -16.93 -44.67 -0.54
CA SER A 202 -17.92 -43.72 -1.06
C SER A 202 -17.27 -42.37 -1.38
N PHE A 203 -17.75 -41.71 -2.44
CA PHE A 203 -17.43 -40.31 -2.68
C PHE A 203 -18.71 -39.50 -2.79
N ARG A 204 -18.73 -38.37 -2.08
CA ARG A 204 -19.81 -37.39 -2.08
C ARG A 204 -19.21 -36.01 -2.31
N THR A 205 -19.60 -35.36 -3.39
CA THR A 205 -19.09 -34.04 -3.75
C THR A 205 -20.21 -33.05 -4.03
N LEU A 206 -20.07 -31.84 -3.51
CA LEU A 206 -20.98 -30.72 -3.78
C LEU A 206 -20.32 -29.77 -4.76
N THR A 207 -20.99 -29.53 -5.88
CA THR A 207 -20.55 -28.55 -6.88
C THR A 207 -21.62 -27.48 -7.02
N PRO A 208 -21.34 -26.21 -6.69
CA PRO A 208 -22.28 -25.14 -7.02
C PRO A 208 -22.41 -25.04 -8.54
N VAL A 209 -23.62 -24.90 -9.05
CA VAL A 209 -23.92 -24.81 -10.49
C VAL A 209 -24.09 -23.34 -10.87
N ASP A 210 -25.10 -22.68 -10.31
CA ASP A 210 -25.34 -21.26 -10.54
C ASP A 210 -26.23 -20.63 -9.47
N PHE A 211 -26.25 -19.29 -9.44
CA PHE A 211 -27.20 -18.52 -8.67
C PHE A 211 -28.49 -18.24 -9.47
N SER A 212 -29.58 -18.07 -8.75
CA SER A 212 -30.80 -17.42 -9.23
C SER A 212 -30.52 -15.97 -9.67
N ALA A 213 -31.42 -15.39 -10.47
CA ALA A 213 -31.22 -14.07 -11.08
C ALA A 213 -31.08 -12.94 -10.06
N ASP A 214 -31.78 -13.05 -8.93
CA ASP A 214 -31.72 -12.13 -7.79
C ASP A 214 -30.59 -12.45 -6.79
N GLY A 215 -29.92 -13.60 -6.95
CA GLY A 215 -28.85 -14.06 -6.07
C GLY A 215 -29.33 -14.65 -4.74
N THR A 216 -30.64 -14.84 -4.54
CA THR A 216 -31.20 -15.30 -3.25
C THR A 216 -31.13 -16.81 -3.07
N LYS A 217 -31.06 -17.56 -4.17
CA LYS A 217 -30.95 -19.01 -4.21
C LYS A 217 -29.70 -19.48 -4.96
N LEU A 218 -29.11 -20.59 -4.52
CA LEU A 218 -27.99 -21.28 -5.16
C LEU A 218 -28.40 -22.70 -5.54
N LEU A 219 -28.22 -23.07 -6.80
CA LEU A 219 -28.32 -24.45 -7.25
C LEU A 219 -26.98 -25.16 -7.02
N VAL A 220 -27.02 -26.32 -6.39
CA VAL A 220 -25.87 -27.17 -6.10
C VAL A 220 -26.19 -28.57 -6.59
N LYS A 221 -25.23 -29.22 -7.25
CA LYS A 221 -25.32 -30.65 -7.56
C LYS A 221 -24.49 -31.44 -6.58
N GLU A 222 -25.11 -32.45 -5.98
CA GLU A 222 -24.44 -33.45 -5.17
C GLU A 222 -24.21 -34.70 -6.01
N LYS A 223 -22.96 -35.12 -6.17
CA LYS A 223 -22.63 -36.40 -6.79
C LYS A 223 -22.29 -37.41 -5.71
N VAL A 224 -22.98 -38.54 -5.74
CA VAL A 224 -22.76 -39.68 -4.85
C VAL A 224 -22.34 -40.87 -5.69
N GLY A 225 -21.33 -41.61 -5.24
CA GLY A 225 -20.88 -42.81 -5.91
C GLY A 225 -19.85 -43.60 -5.11
N TYR A 226 -19.31 -44.64 -5.73
CA TYR A 226 -18.27 -45.49 -5.14
C TYR A 226 -17.01 -45.47 -6.01
N SER A 227 -15.86 -45.28 -5.35
CA SER A 227 -14.56 -45.04 -5.99
C SER A 227 -13.87 -46.31 -6.48
N ASP A 228 -14.29 -47.48 -6.00
CA ASP A 228 -13.62 -48.74 -6.25
C ASP A 228 -14.04 -49.40 -7.57
N ARG A 229 -15.33 -49.38 -7.97
CA ARG A 229 -15.79 -49.97 -9.25
C ARG A 229 -17.05 -49.37 -9.91
N GLU A 230 -17.96 -48.75 -9.15
CA GLU A 230 -19.29 -48.42 -9.67
C GLU A 230 -19.42 -46.98 -10.21
N GLY A 231 -18.45 -46.12 -9.94
CA GLY A 231 -18.44 -44.73 -10.41
C GLY A 231 -19.58 -43.91 -9.79
N ILE A 232 -20.06 -42.90 -10.51
CA ILE A 232 -21.13 -42.01 -10.05
C ILE A 232 -22.44 -42.78 -10.02
N TRP A 233 -23.00 -42.96 -8.83
CA TRP A 233 -24.28 -43.62 -8.59
C TRP A 233 -25.46 -42.73 -8.97
N GLN A 234 -25.48 -41.51 -8.41
CA GLN A 234 -26.54 -40.55 -8.63
C GLN A 234 -26.02 -39.13 -8.46
N THR A 235 -26.64 -38.22 -9.20
CA THR A 235 -26.53 -36.77 -9.04
C THR A 235 -27.86 -36.25 -8.51
N ASN A 236 -27.84 -35.62 -7.34
CA ASN A 236 -28.98 -34.92 -6.77
C ASN A 236 -28.86 -33.42 -7.06
N ALA A 237 -30.00 -32.77 -7.32
CA ALA A 237 -30.08 -31.32 -7.41
C ALA A 237 -30.57 -30.78 -6.06
N ILE A 238 -29.83 -29.83 -5.49
CA ILE A 238 -30.14 -29.20 -4.21
C ILE A 238 -30.22 -27.69 -4.44
N VAL A 239 -31.29 -27.07 -3.97
CA VAL A 239 -31.41 -25.61 -3.95
C VAL A 239 -31.21 -25.13 -2.52
N TYR A 240 -30.30 -24.17 -2.33
CA TYR A 240 -30.11 -23.48 -1.06
C TYR A 240 -30.66 -22.07 -1.16
N ASP A 241 -31.54 -21.70 -0.23
CA ASP A 241 -32.08 -20.34 -0.13
C ASP A 241 -31.34 -19.57 0.99
N PHE A 242 -30.71 -18.45 0.63
CA PHE A 242 -29.94 -17.62 1.55
C PHE A 242 -30.81 -16.78 2.50
N ASN A 243 -32.07 -16.49 2.12
CA ASN A 243 -32.99 -15.71 2.93
C ASN A 243 -33.54 -16.56 4.09
N THR A 244 -34.03 -17.76 3.78
CA THR A 244 -34.57 -18.70 4.78
C THR A 244 -33.49 -19.54 5.44
N LYS A 245 -32.30 -19.62 4.82
CA LYS A 245 -31.18 -20.50 5.23
C LYS A 245 -31.54 -21.98 5.22
N THR A 246 -32.47 -22.36 4.34
CA THR A 246 -32.94 -23.74 4.18
C THR A 246 -32.42 -24.33 2.86
N SER A 247 -32.22 -25.65 2.86
CA SER A 247 -31.91 -26.42 1.66
C SER A 247 -33.06 -27.33 1.28
N TYR A 248 -33.33 -27.41 -0.02
CA TYR A 248 -34.34 -28.25 -0.62
C TYR A 248 -33.65 -29.26 -1.53
N ASN A 249 -33.76 -30.55 -1.20
CA ASN A 249 -33.29 -31.62 -2.06
C ASN A 249 -34.40 -31.98 -3.04
N LEU A 250 -34.16 -31.80 -4.34
CA LEU A 250 -35.15 -31.95 -5.40
C LEU A 250 -35.29 -33.43 -5.81
N VAL A 251 -35.63 -34.29 -4.85
CA VAL A 251 -35.74 -35.74 -5.05
C VAL A 251 -36.88 -36.08 -6.02
N GLU A 252 -37.95 -35.28 -5.98
CA GLU A 252 -39.16 -35.41 -6.80
C GLU A 252 -38.84 -35.31 -8.29
N LEU A 253 -37.75 -34.62 -8.67
CA LEU A 253 -37.30 -34.56 -10.05
C LEU A 253 -36.88 -35.95 -10.56
N ARG A 254 -36.15 -36.71 -9.73
CA ARG A 254 -35.70 -38.05 -10.09
C ARG A 254 -36.90 -39.00 -10.16
N ASP A 255 -37.80 -38.91 -9.18
CA ASP A 255 -39.01 -39.73 -9.12
C ASP A 255 -39.93 -39.47 -10.32
N ALA A 256 -40.10 -38.22 -10.75
CA ALA A 256 -40.91 -37.87 -11.91
C ALA A 256 -40.36 -38.45 -13.22
N VAL A 257 -39.04 -38.43 -13.40
CA VAL A 257 -38.38 -39.06 -14.56
C VAL A 257 -38.61 -40.56 -14.56
N ALA A 258 -38.34 -41.23 -13.42
CA ALA A 258 -38.52 -42.67 -13.27
C ALA A 258 -39.98 -43.09 -13.52
N TYR A 259 -40.92 -42.38 -12.91
CA TYR A 259 -42.35 -42.59 -13.06
C TYR A 259 -42.79 -42.47 -14.52
N TYR A 260 -42.40 -41.39 -15.21
CA TYR A 260 -42.80 -41.17 -16.59
C TYR A 260 -42.30 -42.29 -17.52
N TRP A 261 -41.04 -42.68 -17.40
CA TRP A 261 -40.45 -43.72 -18.25
C TRP A 261 -41.03 -45.09 -17.95
N LYS A 262 -41.37 -45.37 -16.69
CA LYS A 262 -42.05 -46.61 -16.31
C LYS A 262 -43.46 -46.67 -16.86
N GLU A 263 -44.30 -45.67 -16.60
CA GLU A 263 -45.73 -45.70 -16.94
C GLU A 263 -45.99 -45.48 -18.43
N TYR A 264 -45.31 -44.53 -19.08
CA TYR A 264 -45.62 -44.12 -20.45
C TYR A 264 -44.70 -44.74 -21.50
N LYS A 265 -43.55 -45.27 -21.11
CA LYS A 265 -42.57 -45.90 -22.02
C LYS A 265 -42.28 -47.36 -21.70
N ASN A 266 -42.83 -47.90 -20.61
CA ASN A 266 -42.59 -49.27 -20.16
C ASN A 266 -41.10 -49.59 -19.96
N VAL A 267 -40.32 -48.60 -19.51
CA VAL A 267 -38.89 -48.75 -19.21
C VAL A 267 -38.69 -48.56 -17.71
N ASN A 268 -38.26 -49.61 -17.02
CA ASN A 268 -37.89 -49.52 -15.62
C ASN A 268 -36.48 -48.92 -15.48
N LEU A 269 -36.39 -47.65 -15.11
CA LEU A 269 -35.11 -46.96 -14.94
C LEU A 269 -34.34 -47.43 -13.70
N ASP A 270 -34.99 -48.05 -12.70
CA ASP A 270 -34.32 -48.56 -11.51
C ASP A 270 -33.36 -49.72 -11.82
N GLU A 271 -33.61 -50.44 -12.91
CA GLU A 271 -32.76 -51.53 -13.42
C GLU A 271 -31.68 -51.05 -14.39
N LYS A 272 -31.65 -49.75 -14.71
CA LYS A 272 -30.73 -49.17 -15.70
C LYS A 272 -29.82 -48.15 -15.04
N ARG A 273 -28.62 -47.98 -15.59
CA ARG A 273 -27.75 -46.88 -15.17
C ARG A 273 -28.24 -45.60 -15.84
N TRP A 274 -28.66 -44.63 -15.03
CA TRP A 274 -29.08 -43.33 -15.52
C TRP A 274 -28.80 -42.24 -14.47
N ASP A 275 -28.67 -41.00 -14.93
CA ASP A 275 -28.38 -39.88 -14.04
C ASP A 275 -29.01 -38.56 -14.51
N LEU A 276 -29.05 -37.61 -13.57
CA LEU A 276 -29.49 -36.23 -13.79
C LEU A 276 -28.28 -35.32 -14.02
N TYR A 277 -28.49 -34.29 -14.82
CA TYR A 277 -27.50 -33.27 -15.12
C TYR A 277 -28.14 -31.88 -14.95
N PRO A 278 -28.09 -31.32 -13.74
CA PRO A 278 -28.66 -30.01 -13.45
C PRO A 278 -27.92 -28.93 -14.24
N LEU A 279 -28.67 -28.13 -15.01
CA LEU A 279 -28.11 -27.11 -15.89
C LEU A 279 -28.03 -25.74 -15.22
N GLY A 280 -29.06 -25.37 -14.46
CA GLY A 280 -29.22 -24.03 -13.88
C GLY A 280 -30.70 -23.66 -13.73
N PHE A 281 -30.96 -22.38 -13.44
CA PHE A 281 -32.31 -21.83 -13.38
C PHE A 281 -32.84 -21.47 -14.77
N ASP A 282 -34.16 -21.55 -14.96
CA ASP A 282 -34.81 -21.09 -16.20
C ASP A 282 -34.70 -19.56 -16.32
N ILE A 283 -34.47 -19.06 -17.54
CA ILE A 283 -34.47 -17.61 -17.81
C ILE A 283 -35.88 -17.03 -17.71
N ASN A 284 -36.90 -17.79 -18.13
CA ASN A 284 -38.28 -17.32 -18.19
C ASN A 284 -39.03 -17.51 -16.86
N GLU A 285 -38.67 -18.55 -16.09
CA GLU A 285 -39.24 -18.86 -14.78
C GLU A 285 -38.10 -19.01 -13.73
N PRO A 286 -37.57 -17.91 -13.18
CA PRO A 286 -36.33 -17.92 -12.37
C PRO A 286 -36.37 -18.77 -11.10
N ASP A 287 -37.56 -19.13 -10.61
CA ASP A 287 -37.73 -20.03 -9.46
C ASP A 287 -37.67 -21.52 -9.84
N ARG A 288 -37.55 -21.85 -11.12
CA ARG A 288 -37.51 -23.23 -11.60
C ARG A 288 -36.10 -23.64 -12.03
N VAL A 289 -35.75 -24.88 -11.71
CA VAL A 289 -34.48 -25.52 -12.06
C VAL A 289 -34.69 -26.42 -13.26
N ILE A 290 -33.77 -26.34 -14.21
CA ILE A 290 -33.75 -27.19 -15.41
C ILE A 290 -32.66 -28.25 -15.28
N SER A 291 -33.00 -29.48 -15.63
CA SER A 291 -32.08 -30.62 -15.61
C SER A 291 -32.29 -31.50 -16.83
N TYR A 292 -31.20 -32.07 -17.33
CA TYR A 292 -31.24 -33.11 -18.33
C TYR A 292 -31.14 -34.48 -17.67
N ALA A 293 -31.84 -35.47 -18.22
CA ALA A 293 -31.72 -36.85 -17.79
C ALA A 293 -31.07 -37.68 -18.90
N TYR A 294 -30.13 -38.56 -18.54
CA TYR A 294 -29.45 -39.45 -19.47
C TYR A 294 -29.37 -40.87 -18.92
N ALA A 295 -29.64 -41.86 -19.76
CA ALA A 295 -29.36 -43.27 -19.49
C ALA A 295 -28.04 -43.69 -20.15
N TYR A 296 -27.21 -44.43 -19.42
CA TYR A 296 -25.90 -44.93 -19.84
C TYR A 296 -25.96 -46.43 -20.15
N THR A 297 -26.88 -46.81 -21.05
CA THR A 297 -27.06 -48.19 -21.48
C THR A 297 -26.28 -48.44 -22.77
N GLY A 298 -24.99 -48.77 -22.66
CA GLY A 298 -24.09 -49.03 -23.79
C GLY A 298 -23.13 -47.89 -24.11
N ASP A 299 -22.59 -47.85 -25.34
CA ASP A 299 -21.52 -46.93 -25.73
C ASP A 299 -21.97 -45.47 -25.91
N THR A 300 -23.25 -45.23 -26.23
CA THR A 300 -23.81 -43.89 -26.43
C THR A 300 -24.90 -43.58 -25.39
N PRO A 301 -24.77 -42.49 -24.61
CA PRO A 301 -25.81 -42.09 -23.67
C PRO A 301 -27.13 -41.76 -24.38
N VAL A 302 -28.23 -42.32 -23.87
CA VAL A 302 -29.57 -42.08 -24.36
C VAL A 302 -30.18 -40.91 -23.60
N PHE A 303 -30.63 -39.88 -24.32
CA PHE A 303 -31.28 -38.72 -23.72
C PHE A 303 -32.70 -39.07 -23.27
N LEU A 304 -32.98 -38.89 -21.98
CA LEU A 304 -34.26 -39.20 -21.34
C LEU A 304 -35.20 -37.99 -21.24
N GLY A 305 -34.75 -36.82 -21.69
CA GLY A 305 -35.52 -35.58 -21.75
C GLY A 305 -34.94 -34.42 -20.95
N SER A 306 -35.46 -33.23 -21.23
CA SER A 306 -35.28 -32.00 -20.47
C SER A 306 -36.43 -31.87 -19.49
N TRP A 307 -36.11 -31.67 -18.22
CA TRP A 307 -37.06 -31.61 -17.11
C TRP A 307 -36.89 -30.31 -16.34
N SER A 308 -38.00 -29.80 -15.81
CA SER A 308 -38.06 -28.58 -15.00
C SER A 308 -38.80 -28.86 -13.71
N ILE A 309 -38.30 -28.35 -12.59
CA ILE A 309 -38.91 -28.48 -11.26
C ILE A 309 -38.85 -27.15 -10.53
N ASP A 310 -39.81 -26.90 -9.65
CA ASP A 310 -39.74 -25.74 -8.75
C ASP A 310 -38.54 -25.83 -7.80
N SER A 311 -38.02 -24.68 -7.36
CA SER A 311 -36.93 -24.59 -6.38
C SER A 311 -37.21 -25.26 -5.04
N HIS A 312 -38.48 -25.52 -4.70
CA HIS A 312 -38.88 -26.25 -3.49
C HIS A 312 -39.12 -27.74 -3.71
N GLY A 313 -38.95 -28.27 -4.94
CA GLY A 313 -39.22 -29.67 -5.28
C GLY A 313 -40.65 -29.93 -5.76
N GLU A 314 -41.45 -28.88 -5.98
CA GLU A 314 -42.84 -29.02 -6.39
C GLU A 314 -43.00 -29.05 -7.92
N GLN A 315 -44.02 -29.79 -8.38
CA GLN A 315 -44.49 -29.79 -9.77
C GLN A 315 -43.39 -30.03 -10.82
N ALA A 316 -42.82 -31.23 -10.87
CA ALA A 316 -41.92 -31.61 -11.96
C ALA A 316 -42.66 -31.62 -13.32
N ARG A 317 -42.04 -31.04 -14.35
CA ARG A 317 -42.56 -30.90 -15.71
C ARG A 317 -41.55 -31.40 -16.72
N LEU A 318 -42.01 -32.15 -17.70
CA LEU A 318 -41.23 -32.46 -18.89
C LEU A 318 -41.30 -31.29 -19.88
N ILE A 319 -40.14 -30.78 -20.32
CA ILE A 319 -40.05 -29.72 -21.33
C ILE A 319 -39.98 -30.32 -22.74
N SER A 320 -39.07 -31.27 -22.96
CA SER A 320 -38.74 -31.76 -24.31
C SER A 320 -38.05 -33.12 -24.26
N PHE A 321 -38.29 -33.98 -25.27
CA PHE A 321 -37.49 -35.19 -25.53
C PHE A 321 -36.35 -34.96 -26.51
N THR A 322 -36.27 -33.77 -27.10
CA THR A 322 -35.18 -33.38 -27.97
C THR A 322 -34.15 -32.58 -27.19
N ASN A 323 -32.87 -32.87 -27.40
CA ASN A 323 -31.73 -32.14 -26.86
C ASN A 323 -31.60 -30.78 -27.59
N LYS A 324 -32.63 -29.95 -27.50
CA LYS A 324 -32.61 -28.56 -27.96
C LYS A 324 -32.01 -27.70 -26.86
N ASP A 325 -31.34 -26.64 -27.24
CA ASP A 325 -30.78 -25.67 -26.29
C ASP A 325 -31.90 -25.06 -25.45
N VAL A 326 -31.96 -25.47 -24.18
CA VAL A 326 -32.85 -24.88 -23.20
C VAL A 326 -32.20 -23.59 -22.69
N GLN A 327 -33.01 -22.55 -22.54
CA GLN A 327 -32.55 -21.24 -22.08
C GLN A 327 -32.33 -21.27 -20.57
N VAL A 328 -31.07 -21.33 -20.17
CA VAL A 328 -30.65 -21.41 -18.76
C VAL A 328 -29.90 -20.15 -18.38
N SER A 329 -30.19 -19.61 -17.19
CA SER A 329 -29.53 -18.43 -16.66
C SER A 329 -28.05 -18.71 -16.37
N MET A 330 -27.22 -17.66 -16.47
CA MET A 330 -25.78 -17.72 -16.20
C MET A 330 -25.39 -16.53 -15.32
N ASN A 331 -25.75 -16.57 -14.04
CA ASN A 331 -25.72 -15.39 -13.18
C ASN A 331 -24.41 -15.27 -12.41
N GLY A 332 -23.84 -16.39 -11.96
CA GLY A 332 -22.63 -16.42 -11.17
C GLY A 332 -21.34 -16.24 -11.99
N PHE A 333 -20.28 -15.87 -11.27
CA PHE A 333 -19.00 -15.50 -11.87
C PHE A 333 -17.82 -16.29 -11.29
N LYS A 334 -16.77 -16.49 -12.09
CA LYS A 334 -15.44 -16.95 -11.66
C LYS A 334 -14.33 -16.09 -12.24
N ILE A 335 -13.16 -16.23 -11.65
CA ILE A 335 -11.92 -15.69 -12.20
C ILE A 335 -11.22 -16.73 -13.05
N VAL A 336 -10.74 -16.32 -14.23
CA VAL A 336 -9.84 -17.11 -15.08
C VAL A 336 -8.59 -16.28 -15.36
N GLN A 337 -7.44 -16.95 -15.40
CA GLN A 337 -6.18 -16.33 -15.81
C GLN A 337 -6.25 -16.01 -17.31
N ASP A 338 -6.10 -14.73 -17.66
CA ASP A 338 -6.24 -14.22 -19.02
C ASP A 338 -4.88 -14.02 -19.72
N GLY A 339 -3.78 -14.03 -18.95
CA GLY A 339 -2.44 -13.87 -19.51
C GLY A 339 -1.38 -13.54 -18.47
N ILE A 340 -0.32 -12.87 -18.93
CA ILE A 340 0.82 -12.43 -18.14
C ILE A 340 1.07 -10.96 -18.48
N VAL A 341 1.30 -10.12 -17.48
CA VAL A 341 1.62 -8.69 -17.69
C VAL A 341 2.86 -8.56 -18.59
N PRO A 342 2.80 -7.89 -19.76
CA PRO A 342 3.93 -7.81 -20.67
C PRO A 342 5.17 -7.14 -20.04
N PRO A 343 6.40 -7.61 -20.35
CA PRO A 343 7.64 -7.08 -19.78
C PRO A 343 7.86 -5.58 -20.02
N ASP A 344 7.32 -5.03 -21.10
CA ASP A 344 7.58 -3.64 -21.49
C ASP A 344 6.82 -2.61 -20.64
N GLN A 345 5.69 -2.99 -20.03
CA GLN A 345 5.00 -2.14 -19.06
C GLN A 345 5.82 -1.99 -17.77
N LEU A 346 6.41 -3.09 -17.29
CA LEU A 346 7.28 -3.09 -16.10
C LEU A 346 8.57 -2.27 -16.30
N LYS A 347 9.19 -2.33 -17.48
CA LYS A 347 10.34 -1.47 -17.81
C LYS A 347 9.99 0.03 -17.77
N ASN A 348 8.75 0.39 -18.12
CA ASN A 348 8.29 1.77 -18.09
C ASN A 348 8.00 2.23 -16.64
N GLU A 349 7.40 1.35 -15.83
CA GLU A 349 7.18 1.58 -14.40
C GLU A 349 8.51 1.70 -13.64
N GLU A 350 9.48 0.80 -13.87
CA GLU A 350 10.83 0.89 -13.31
C GLU A 350 11.51 2.22 -13.66
N LYS A 351 11.39 2.67 -14.91
CA LYS A 351 11.93 3.97 -15.35
C LYS A 351 11.24 5.14 -14.64
N ALA A 352 9.94 5.05 -14.38
CA ALA A 352 9.18 6.07 -13.66
C ALA A 352 9.60 6.12 -12.18
N VAL A 353 9.69 4.96 -11.51
CA VAL A 353 10.14 4.85 -10.12
C VAL A 353 11.58 5.34 -9.96
N LYS A 354 12.52 4.92 -10.83
CA LYS A 354 13.91 5.42 -10.82
C LYS A 354 14.00 6.93 -11.01
N LYS A 355 13.09 7.53 -11.80
CA LYS A 355 13.04 9.00 -11.96
C LYS A 355 12.51 9.66 -10.69
N TYR A 356 11.47 9.10 -10.09
CA TYR A 356 10.87 9.59 -8.85
C TYR A 356 11.86 9.51 -7.66
N GLU A 357 12.50 8.37 -7.45
CA GLU A 357 13.55 8.17 -6.43
C GLU A 357 14.69 9.18 -6.62
N LYS A 358 15.16 9.37 -7.86
CA LYS A 358 16.20 10.36 -8.17
C LYS A 358 15.73 11.79 -7.90
N SER A 359 14.47 12.13 -8.13
CA SER A 359 13.94 13.46 -7.81
C SER A 359 13.77 13.67 -6.31
N GLU A 360 13.26 12.68 -5.57
CA GLU A 360 13.12 12.73 -4.12
C GLU A 360 14.48 12.85 -3.42
N ALA A 361 15.46 12.03 -3.83
CA ALA A 361 16.82 12.12 -3.30
C ALA A 361 17.49 13.47 -3.61
N LYS A 362 17.19 14.09 -4.76
CA LYS A 362 17.64 15.44 -5.08
C LYS A 362 16.93 16.49 -4.22
N ARG A 363 15.62 16.33 -3.97
CA ARG A 363 14.82 17.24 -3.14
C ARG A 363 15.30 17.21 -1.70
N LYS A 364 15.42 16.03 -1.09
CA LYS A 364 15.97 15.86 0.27
C LYS A 364 17.37 16.46 0.40
N LYS A 365 18.29 16.19 -0.55
CA LYS A 365 19.61 16.83 -0.57
C LYS A 365 19.57 18.35 -0.72
N ALA A 366 18.58 18.91 -1.41
CA ALA A 366 18.42 20.35 -1.56
C ALA A 366 17.85 20.99 -0.29
N GLU A 367 16.87 20.36 0.34
CA GLU A 367 16.29 20.72 1.64
C GLU A 367 17.38 20.69 2.73
N ASP A 368 18.14 19.60 2.83
CA ASP A 368 19.27 19.46 3.76
C ASP A 368 20.30 20.59 3.57
N ARG A 369 20.61 20.95 2.32
CA ARG A 369 21.55 22.03 2.01
C ARG A 369 21.00 23.40 2.35
N ALA A 370 19.70 23.63 2.18
CA ALA A 370 19.04 24.88 2.52
C ALA A 370 19.04 25.08 4.04
N GLU A 371 18.73 24.03 4.79
CA GLU A 371 18.75 24.03 6.26
C GLU A 371 20.17 24.28 6.82
N VAL A 372 21.23 23.62 6.28
CA VAL A 372 22.62 23.93 6.67
C VAL A 372 22.96 25.39 6.43
N LYS A 373 22.50 25.96 5.30
CA LYS A 373 22.77 27.36 4.97
C LYS A 373 22.07 28.30 5.95
N GLN A 374 20.83 28.01 6.35
CA GLN A 374 20.09 28.78 7.35
C GLN A 374 20.79 28.72 8.71
N MET A 375 21.15 27.52 9.20
CA MET A 375 21.87 27.36 10.46
C MET A 375 23.21 28.12 10.47
N ASN A 376 23.98 28.05 9.38
CA ASN A 376 25.24 28.78 9.27
C ASN A 376 25.04 30.30 9.19
N ALA A 377 23.92 30.78 8.63
CA ALA A 377 23.58 32.19 8.58
C ALA A 377 23.19 32.71 9.97
N GLU A 378 22.34 31.97 10.71
CA GLU A 378 21.96 32.24 12.10
C GLU A 378 23.20 32.33 13.00
N TYR A 379 24.10 31.35 12.93
CA TYR A 379 25.36 31.37 13.68
C TYR A 379 26.19 32.62 13.39
N LYS A 380 26.36 32.98 12.10
CA LYS A 380 27.13 34.16 11.71
C LYS A 380 26.47 35.47 12.15
N GLN A 381 25.14 35.54 12.20
CA GLN A 381 24.43 36.72 12.71
C GLN A 381 24.64 36.85 14.21
N LYS A 382 24.45 35.78 14.97
CA LYS A 382 24.64 35.77 16.43
C LYS A 382 26.05 36.16 16.84
N ILE A 383 27.08 35.67 16.16
CA ILE A 383 28.49 36.08 16.41
C ILE A 383 28.70 37.57 16.13
N LYS A 384 28.10 38.11 15.06
CA LYS A 384 28.21 39.54 14.73
C LYS A 384 27.51 40.44 15.74
N GLU A 385 26.36 40.01 16.26
CA GLU A 385 25.61 40.72 17.31
C GLU A 385 26.43 40.76 18.60
N MET A 386 26.95 39.62 19.05
CA MET A 386 27.85 39.55 20.21
C MET A 386 29.12 40.41 20.03
N ASP A 387 29.71 40.42 18.83
CA ASP A 387 30.85 41.30 18.52
C ASP A 387 30.50 42.79 18.56
N ALA A 388 29.28 43.15 18.18
CA ALA A 388 28.81 44.53 18.19
C ALA A 388 28.50 45.00 19.62
N GLU A 389 27.86 44.15 20.44
CA GLU A 389 27.58 44.41 21.85
C GLU A 389 28.85 44.56 22.66
N PHE A 390 29.80 43.65 22.48
CA PHE A 390 31.11 43.74 23.14
C PHE A 390 31.87 45.02 22.79
N LYS A 391 31.81 45.46 21.53
CA LYS A 391 32.39 46.76 21.12
C LYS A 391 31.67 47.97 21.71
N LYS A 392 30.37 47.86 22.01
CA LYS A 392 29.62 48.91 22.73
C LYS A 392 30.07 48.94 24.19
N GLN A 393 30.10 47.78 24.86
CA GLN A 393 30.58 47.66 26.23
C GLN A 393 32.01 48.19 26.41
N GLN A 394 32.95 47.85 25.52
CA GLN A 394 34.32 48.39 25.57
C GLN A 394 34.38 49.92 25.41
N LYS A 395 33.46 50.53 24.64
CA LYS A 395 33.40 51.99 24.52
C LYS A 395 32.83 52.63 25.77
N ASP A 396 31.83 51.99 26.38
CA ASP A 396 31.21 52.44 27.63
C ASP A 396 32.21 52.36 28.80
N PHE A 397 32.98 51.27 28.91
CA PHE A 397 34.07 51.14 29.88
C PHE A 397 35.12 52.25 29.71
N LYS A 398 35.58 52.51 28.48
CA LYS A 398 36.52 53.60 28.17
C LYS A 398 35.95 55.00 28.43
N LEU A 399 34.62 55.15 28.45
CA LEU A 399 33.96 56.40 28.81
C LEU A 399 33.94 56.56 30.34
N GLN A 400 33.60 55.50 31.08
CA GLN A 400 33.59 55.49 32.55
C GLN A 400 34.99 55.72 33.15
N ASP A 401 36.02 55.09 32.58
CA ASP A 401 37.40 55.22 33.05
C ASP A 401 37.96 56.65 32.89
N LYS A 402 37.49 57.38 31.86
CA LYS A 402 37.80 58.81 31.67
C LYS A 402 37.16 59.73 32.70
N LEU A 403 36.11 59.29 33.38
CA LEU A 403 35.36 60.09 34.36
C LEU A 403 35.82 59.84 35.81
N GLN A 404 36.44 58.70 36.11
CA GLN A 404 36.94 58.36 37.45
C GLN A 404 38.11 59.25 37.95
N GLY A 405 38.70 60.09 37.10
CA GLY A 405 39.77 61.04 37.48
C GLY A 405 39.30 62.36 38.10
N THR A 406 38.00 62.57 38.35
CA THR A 406 37.46 63.86 38.82
C THR A 406 36.82 63.77 40.20
N THR A 407 37.36 64.52 41.16
CA THR A 407 36.99 64.51 42.59
C THR A 407 35.72 65.31 42.87
N THR A 408 34.53 64.80 42.51
CA THR A 408 33.22 65.11 43.16
C THR A 408 32.16 64.08 42.72
N GLN A 409 31.48 63.41 43.67
CA GLN A 409 30.68 62.20 43.39
C GLN A 409 29.32 62.41 42.69
N ASN A 410 28.73 63.61 42.69
CA ASN A 410 27.42 63.85 42.05
C ASN A 410 27.53 64.40 40.61
N ASP A 411 28.45 65.34 40.35
CA ASP A 411 28.67 65.93 39.00
C ASP A 411 29.19 64.93 37.95
N THR A 412 29.79 63.83 38.40
CA THR A 412 30.39 62.81 37.52
C THR A 412 29.35 61.88 36.91
N VAL A 413 28.22 61.66 37.60
CA VAL A 413 27.11 60.83 37.12
C VAL A 413 26.30 61.60 36.07
N GLU A 414 25.98 62.87 36.32
CA GLU A 414 25.26 63.73 35.36
C GLU A 414 26.06 63.95 34.08
N LYS A 415 27.38 64.18 34.18
CA LYS A 415 28.27 64.29 33.01
C LYS A 415 28.43 62.98 32.25
N TYR A 416 28.37 61.83 32.92
CA TYR A 416 28.36 60.52 32.26
C TYR A 416 27.08 60.33 31.45
N GLU A 417 25.92 60.64 32.03
CA GLU A 417 24.63 60.52 31.38
C GLU A 417 24.49 61.48 30.18
N GLU A 418 24.95 62.73 30.29
CA GLU A 418 24.98 63.67 29.17
C GLU A 418 25.91 63.22 28.04
N LEU A 419 27.12 62.73 28.36
CA LEU A 419 28.06 62.23 27.35
C LEU A 419 27.57 60.92 26.70
N LYS A 420 26.91 60.05 27.46
CA LYS A 420 26.28 58.83 26.96
C LYS A 420 25.10 59.18 26.03
N ALA A 421 24.25 60.12 26.42
CA ALA A 421 23.14 60.60 25.59
C ALA A 421 23.65 61.24 24.28
N ILE A 422 24.73 62.03 24.32
CA ILE A 422 25.35 62.61 23.12
C ILE A 422 25.99 61.53 22.24
N GLN A 423 26.61 60.49 22.83
CA GLN A 423 27.14 59.35 22.07
C GLN A 423 26.03 58.50 21.45
N GLU A 424 24.94 58.24 22.18
CA GLU A 424 23.77 57.52 21.70
C GLU A 424 23.08 58.29 20.57
N GLN A 425 22.92 59.62 20.68
CA GLN A 425 22.40 60.45 19.59
C GLN A 425 23.33 60.44 18.36
N LYS A 426 24.66 60.52 18.55
CA LYS A 426 25.63 60.41 17.43
C LYS A 426 25.67 59.01 16.82
N ALA A 427 25.49 57.97 17.63
CA ALA A 427 25.40 56.59 17.18
C ALA A 427 24.11 56.35 16.40
N ALA A 428 22.97 56.78 16.92
CA ALA A 428 21.66 56.74 16.27
C ALA A 428 21.68 57.53 14.95
N ALA A 429 22.31 58.71 14.90
CA ALA A 429 22.47 59.47 13.66
C ALA A 429 23.37 58.77 12.63
N LYS A 430 24.43 58.07 13.07
CA LYS A 430 25.28 57.26 12.19
C LYS A 430 24.57 55.97 11.72
N GLU A 431 23.77 55.37 12.57
CA GLU A 431 23.01 54.16 12.29
C GLU A 431 21.86 54.46 11.34
N ALA A 432 21.13 55.56 11.54
CA ALA A 432 20.15 56.10 10.58
C ALA A 432 20.80 56.41 9.22
N LYS A 433 22.00 57.00 9.19
CA LYS A 433 22.76 57.19 7.93
C LYS A 433 23.16 55.88 7.28
N LYS A 434 23.53 54.85 8.04
CA LYS A 434 23.84 53.51 7.50
C LYS A 434 22.60 52.80 6.97
N GLN A 435 21.50 52.81 7.71
CA GLN A 435 20.22 52.24 7.29
C GLN A 435 19.70 52.94 6.03
N ALA A 436 19.81 54.27 5.94
CA ALA A 436 19.47 55.01 4.72
C ALA A 436 20.38 54.63 3.54
N ALA A 437 21.68 54.39 3.77
CA ALA A 437 22.60 53.94 2.74
C ALA A 437 22.36 52.49 2.29
N GLU A 438 21.99 51.58 3.21
CA GLU A 438 21.60 50.20 2.90
C GLU A 438 20.27 50.12 2.17
N ALA A 439 19.25 50.86 2.62
CA ALA A 439 17.98 50.98 1.92
C ALA A 439 18.19 51.48 0.48
N ARG A 440 19.09 52.45 0.27
CA ARG A 440 19.45 52.95 -1.05
C ARG A 440 20.21 51.91 -1.90
N LYS A 441 20.99 51.02 -1.29
CA LYS A 441 21.62 49.87 -1.98
C LYS A 441 20.59 48.81 -2.36
N GLN A 442 19.69 48.44 -1.45
CA GLN A 442 18.61 47.49 -1.70
C GLN A 442 17.66 47.99 -2.81
N GLN A 443 17.29 49.28 -2.80
CA GLN A 443 16.52 49.88 -3.89
C GLN A 443 17.26 49.81 -5.24
N LYS A 444 18.59 50.01 -5.26
CA LYS A 444 19.39 49.86 -6.48
C LYS A 444 19.48 48.40 -6.95
N GLU A 445 19.51 47.43 -6.05
CA GLU A 445 19.49 46.01 -6.40
C GLU A 445 18.14 45.57 -6.94
N LEU A 446 17.05 45.94 -6.27
CA LEU A 446 15.68 45.74 -6.77
C LEU A 446 15.50 46.36 -8.17
N ALA A 447 15.98 47.58 -8.39
CA ALA A 447 15.94 48.22 -9.70
C ALA A 447 16.75 47.47 -10.78
N LYS A 448 17.91 46.90 -10.42
CA LYS A 448 18.69 46.04 -11.34
C LYS A 448 17.98 44.73 -11.65
N GLU A 449 17.29 44.16 -10.68
CA GLU A 449 16.57 42.89 -10.80
C GLU A 449 15.30 43.05 -11.65
N VAL A 450 14.54 44.12 -11.43
CA VAL A 450 13.42 44.53 -12.29
C VAL A 450 13.89 44.73 -13.72
N ARG A 451 15.00 45.45 -13.94
CA ARG A 451 15.58 45.65 -15.29
C ARG A 451 16.06 44.34 -15.92
N ARG A 452 16.52 43.37 -15.12
CA ARG A 452 16.86 42.01 -15.59
C ARG A 452 15.61 41.24 -16.01
N GLN A 453 14.54 41.29 -15.21
CA GLN A 453 13.26 40.66 -15.54
C GLN A 453 12.63 41.26 -16.80
N GLU A 454 12.66 42.58 -16.97
CA GLU A 454 12.19 43.24 -18.19
C GLU A 454 12.97 42.79 -19.43
N LYS A 455 14.30 42.69 -19.34
CA LYS A 455 15.13 42.15 -20.43
C LYS A 455 14.79 40.68 -20.75
N LEU A 456 14.52 39.87 -19.74
CA LEU A 456 14.08 38.48 -19.91
C LEU A 456 12.71 38.40 -20.60
N LYS A 457 11.73 39.21 -20.18
CA LYS A 457 10.41 39.32 -20.83
C LYS A 457 10.52 39.78 -22.28
N GLN A 458 11.36 40.78 -22.57
CA GLN A 458 11.61 41.23 -23.95
C GLN A 458 12.28 40.13 -24.80
N LYS A 459 13.19 39.34 -24.22
CA LYS A 459 13.83 38.22 -24.92
C LYS A 459 12.82 37.10 -25.21
N GLN A 460 11.97 36.77 -24.24
CA GLN A 460 10.88 35.80 -24.42
C GLN A 460 9.88 36.26 -25.48
N GLN A 461 9.45 37.53 -25.47
CA GLN A 461 8.60 38.08 -26.53
C GLN A 461 9.26 38.03 -27.91
N LYS A 462 10.56 38.31 -28.02
CA LYS A 462 11.31 38.19 -29.29
C LYS A 462 11.41 36.73 -29.77
N GLU A 463 11.58 35.77 -28.87
CA GLU A 463 11.56 34.34 -29.20
C GLU A 463 10.17 33.87 -29.63
N LEU A 464 9.11 34.34 -28.97
CA LEU A 464 7.72 34.05 -29.33
C LEU A 464 7.36 34.61 -30.72
N LEU A 465 7.78 35.85 -31.01
CA LEU A 465 7.65 36.47 -32.34
C LEU A 465 8.45 35.73 -33.42
N LYS A 466 9.65 35.20 -33.10
CA LYS A 466 10.42 34.35 -34.02
C LYS A 466 9.75 33.01 -34.27
N GLN A 467 9.14 32.41 -33.25
CA GLN A 467 8.37 31.16 -33.41
C GLN A 467 7.11 31.37 -34.24
N GLN A 468 6.37 32.47 -34.01
CA GLN A 468 5.20 32.83 -34.82
C GLN A 468 5.59 33.09 -36.28
N LYS A 469 6.70 33.78 -36.56
CA LYS A 469 7.20 33.98 -37.92
C LYS A 469 7.66 32.69 -38.61
N LYS A 470 8.12 31.69 -37.85
CA LYS A 470 8.46 30.34 -38.37
C LYS A 470 7.23 29.46 -38.63
N GLN A 471 6.07 29.80 -38.07
CA GLN A 471 4.81 29.09 -38.30
C GLN A 471 3.96 29.73 -39.42
N ALA A 472 4.26 30.98 -39.80
CA ALA A 472 3.53 31.75 -40.81
C ALA A 472 4.22 31.80 -42.19
N GLY A 473 5.37 31.16 -42.34
CA GLY A 473 6.03 30.89 -43.62
C GLY A 473 6.44 29.44 -43.67
#